data_AF-A0A2H5Y5R0-F1
#
_entry.id   AF-A0A2H5Y5R0-F1
#
_cell.length_a   1.000
_cell.length_b   1.000
_cell.length_c   1.000
_cell.angle_alpha   90.00
_cell.angle_beta   90.00
_cell.angle_gamma   90.00
#
_symmetry.space_group_name_H-M   'P 1'
#
loop_
_entity.id
_entity.type
_entity.pdbx_description
1 polymer ?
#
loop_
_entity_poly.entity_id
_entity_poly.type
_entity_poly.pdbx_seq_one_letter_code
_entity_poly.pdbx_strand_id
1 'polypeptide(L)'
;MSLRKASVLELATAAYELEARVLRGLLHRDAEGHWRVGETLIDEWLAACEGHEAVLILASLSEETPLSPRVCRTCGREYVGWDCPHCREVRRRLRGR
;
A
#
# COMPACT_ATOMS: atom_id res chain seq x y z
N MET A 1 9.77 7.86 -11.28
CA MET A 1 9.15 7.02 -10.23
C MET A 1 7.83 6.48 -10.79
N SER A 2 7.57 5.17 -10.78
CA SER A 2 6.35 4.63 -11.42
C SER A 2 5.08 5.04 -10.64
N LEU A 3 3.99 5.34 -11.36
CA LEU A 3 2.69 5.69 -10.77
C LEU A 3 2.18 4.58 -9.84
N ARG A 4 2.50 3.32 -10.15
CA ARG A 4 2.23 2.16 -9.31
C ARG A 4 2.94 2.26 -7.96
N LYS A 5 4.26 2.48 -7.97
CA LYS A 5 5.05 2.63 -6.74
C LYS A 5 4.53 3.80 -5.88
N ALA A 6 4.21 4.93 -6.49
CA ALA A 6 3.61 6.05 -5.76
C ALA A 6 2.28 5.65 -5.10
N SER A 7 1.39 4.97 -5.83
CA SER A 7 0.09 4.52 -5.31
C SER A 7 0.22 3.51 -4.17
N VAL A 8 1.16 2.57 -4.25
CA VAL A 8 1.41 1.61 -3.17
C VAL A 8 1.98 2.30 -1.92
N LEU A 9 2.83 3.32 -2.10
CA LEU A 9 3.35 4.10 -0.97
C LEU A 9 2.27 4.97 -0.32
N GLU A 10 1.32 5.49 -1.10
CA GLU A 10 0.14 6.18 -0.55
C GLU A 10 -0.73 5.22 0.27
N LEU A 11 -0.96 4.00 -0.22
CA LEU A 11 -1.69 2.97 0.53
C LEU A 11 -0.98 2.61 1.84
N ALA A 12 0.35 2.43 1.81
CA ALA A 12 1.14 2.20 3.01
C ALA A 12 1.01 3.35 4.02
N THR A 13 0.99 4.60 3.55
CA THR A 13 0.79 5.77 4.40
C THR A 13 -0.59 5.74 5.06
N ALA A 14 -1.64 5.46 4.29
CA ALA A 14 -3.00 5.35 4.83
C ALA A 14 -3.14 4.20 5.84
N ALA A 15 -2.43 3.08 5.62
CA ALA A 15 -2.41 1.97 6.58
C ALA A 15 -1.77 2.37 7.92
N TYR A 16 -0.66 3.13 7.90
CA TYR A 16 -0.06 3.67 9.12
C TYR A 16 -1.02 4.61 9.88
N GLU A 17 -1.80 5.44 9.17
CA GLU A 17 -2.80 6.32 9.79
C GLU A 17 -3.95 5.55 10.47
N LEU A 18 -4.16 4.29 10.10
CA LEU A 18 -5.15 3.39 10.70
C LEU A 18 -4.52 2.47 11.77
N GLU A 19 -3.30 2.78 12.23
CA GLU A 19 -2.54 1.96 13.18
C GLU A 19 -2.26 0.54 12.67
N ALA A 20 -2.41 0.30 11.36
CA ALA A 20 -2.08 -0.97 10.75
C ALA A 20 -0.55 -1.11 10.63
N ARG A 21 -0.09 -2.35 10.73
CA ARG A 21 1.33 -2.67 10.59
C ARG A 21 1.67 -2.78 9.11
N VAL A 22 2.76 -2.15 8.70
CA VAL A 22 3.24 -2.19 7.31
C VAL A 22 4.67 -2.71 7.30
N LEU A 23 4.94 -3.64 6.38
CA LEU A 23 6.26 -4.20 6.14
C LEU A 23 6.74 -3.79 4.75
N ARG A 24 7.92 -3.17 4.65
CA ARG A 24 8.50 -2.72 3.38
C ARG A 24 9.97 -3.14 3.29
N GLY A 25 10.33 -3.80 2.19
CA GLY A 25 11.70 -4.24 1.93
C GLY A 25 11.75 -5.20 0.75
N LEU A 26 12.92 -5.79 0.53
CA LEU A 26 13.08 -6.86 -0.44
C LEU A 26 12.57 -8.18 0.16
N LEU A 27 11.60 -8.80 -0.51
CA LEU A 27 11.16 -10.15 -0.17
C LEU A 27 12.23 -11.15 -0.65
N HIS A 28 12.76 -11.93 0.27
CA HIS A 28 13.74 -12.97 -0.03
C HIS A 28 13.60 -14.15 0.95
N ARG A 29 14.26 -15.26 0.64
CA ARG A 29 14.46 -16.34 1.60
C ARG A 29 15.85 -16.24 2.21
N ASP A 30 15.96 -16.49 3.51
CA ASP A 30 17.25 -16.67 4.17
C ASP A 30 17.86 -18.05 3.90
N ALA A 31 19.02 -18.33 4.50
CA ALA A 31 19.77 -19.57 4.30
C ALA A 31 19.01 -20.80 4.81
N GLU A 32 18.18 -20.62 5.83
CA GLU A 32 17.31 -21.63 6.42
C GLU A 32 15.99 -21.79 5.65
N GLY A 33 15.72 -20.91 4.68
CA GLY A 33 14.59 -20.97 3.77
C GLY A 33 13.36 -20.23 4.24
N HIS A 34 13.42 -19.45 5.32
CA HIS A 34 12.31 -18.66 5.82
C HIS A 34 12.13 -17.36 5.02
N TRP A 35 10.89 -16.89 4.92
CA TRP A 35 10.60 -15.65 4.23
C TRP A 35 10.95 -14.43 5.09
N ARG A 36 11.70 -13.50 4.49
CA ARG A 36 12.05 -12.22 5.08
C ARG A 36 11.69 -11.06 4.18
N VAL A 37 11.34 -9.93 4.78
CA VAL A 37 11.25 -8.63 4.09
C VAL A 37 12.29 -7.70 4.69
N GLY A 38 13.37 -7.44 3.94
CA GLY A 38 14.60 -6.90 4.54
C GLY A 38 15.04 -7.77 5.71
N GLU A 39 15.38 -7.18 6.85
CA GLU A 39 15.84 -7.92 8.03
C GLU A 39 14.70 -8.50 8.88
N THR A 40 13.43 -8.37 8.49
CA THR A 40 12.30 -8.85 9.31
C THR A 40 11.83 -10.24 8.85
N LEU A 41 11.77 -11.19 9.79
CA LEU A 41 11.16 -12.50 9.57
C LEU A 41 9.63 -12.35 9.51
N ILE A 42 9.00 -12.87 8.46
CA ILE A 42 7.54 -12.70 8.27
C ILE A 42 6.76 -13.36 9.41
N ASP A 43 7.18 -14.55 9.86
CA ASP A 43 6.48 -15.30 10.90
C ASP A 43 6.45 -14.53 12.23
N GLU A 44 7.58 -13.96 12.67
CA GLU A 44 7.65 -13.09 13.85
C GLU A 44 6.76 -11.85 13.70
N TRP A 45 6.72 -11.28 12.50
CA TRP A 45 5.86 -10.13 12.23
C TRP A 45 4.38 -10.52 12.32
N LEU A 46 3.98 -11.67 11.77
CA LEU A 46 2.59 -12.15 11.81
C LEU A 46 2.15 -12.58 13.22
N ALA A 47 3.06 -13.04 14.07
CA ALA A 47 2.75 -13.49 15.42
C ALA A 47 2.00 -12.44 16.26
N ALA A 48 2.26 -11.14 16.04
CA ALA A 48 1.55 -10.09 16.78
C ALA A 48 0.08 -9.90 16.37
N CYS A 49 -0.39 -10.61 15.33
CA CYS A 49 -1.80 -10.66 14.92
C CYS A 49 -2.40 -12.07 15.13
N GLU A 50 -1.69 -12.98 15.81
CA GLU A 50 -2.19 -14.33 16.06
C GLU A 50 -3.55 -14.29 16.79
N GLY A 51 -4.47 -15.16 16.38
CA GLY A 51 -5.83 -15.21 16.93
C GLY A 51 -6.78 -14.09 16.50
N HIS A 52 -6.35 -13.16 15.63
CA HIS A 52 -7.19 -12.08 15.11
C HIS A 52 -7.51 -12.28 13.62
N GLU A 53 -8.68 -11.81 13.18
CA GLU A 53 -8.96 -11.67 11.76
C GLU A 53 -8.04 -10.58 11.16
N ALA A 54 -7.36 -10.89 10.06
CA ALA A 54 -6.33 -10.02 9.49
C ALA A 54 -6.45 -9.92 7.97
N VAL A 55 -6.08 -8.75 7.44
CA VAL A 55 -5.92 -8.49 6.00
C VAL A 55 -4.43 -8.29 5.70
N LEU A 56 -3.86 -9.10 4.80
CA LEU A 56 -2.49 -8.95 4.33
C LEU A 56 -2.47 -8.40 2.90
N ILE A 57 -1.78 -7.27 2.69
CA ILE A 57 -1.60 -6.66 1.38
C ILE A 57 -0.12 -6.75 1.00
N LEU A 58 0.19 -7.53 -0.04
CA LEU A 58 1.54 -7.64 -0.60
C LEU A 58 1.53 -7.05 -2.02
N ALA A 59 2.45 -6.11 -2.30
CA ALA A 59 2.59 -5.50 -3.61
C ALA A 59 4.07 -5.37 -3.99
N SER A 60 4.41 -5.80 -5.20
CA SER A 60 5.75 -5.58 -5.75
C SER A 60 5.94 -4.10 -6.09
N LEU A 61 7.01 -3.50 -5.56
CA LEU A 61 7.41 -2.12 -5.89
C LEU A 61 8.29 -2.05 -7.14
N SER A 62 8.75 -3.20 -7.63
CA SER A 62 9.62 -3.34 -8.80
C SER A 62 8.85 -3.65 -10.09
N GLU A 63 7.56 -3.99 -9.98
CA GLU A 63 6.71 -4.14 -11.16
C GLU A 63 6.53 -2.81 -11.88
N GLU A 64 6.87 -2.83 -13.17
CA GLU A 64 6.66 -1.69 -14.07
C GLU A 64 5.29 -1.74 -14.77
N THR A 65 4.53 -2.83 -14.61
CA THR A 65 3.21 -2.97 -15.24
C THR A 65 2.33 -1.79 -14.85
N PRO A 66 1.91 -0.96 -15.83
CA PRO A 66 1.13 0.25 -15.58
C PRO A 66 -0.18 -0.09 -14.88
N LEU A 67 -0.60 0.79 -13.97
CA LEU A 67 -1.94 0.71 -13.43
C LEU A 67 -2.94 1.14 -14.51
N SER A 68 -3.98 0.34 -14.73
CA SER A 68 -5.05 0.70 -15.65
C SER A 68 -5.83 1.92 -15.11
N PRO A 69 -6.19 2.88 -15.99
CA PRO A 69 -7.04 4.00 -15.61
C PRO A 69 -8.44 3.51 -15.21
N ARG A 70 -9.05 4.24 -14.28
CA ARG A 70 -10.41 3.98 -13.78
C ARG A 70 -11.20 5.28 -13.67
N VAL A 71 -12.53 5.16 -13.78
CA VAL A 71 -13.44 6.32 -13.67
C VAL A 71 -13.81 6.54 -12.20
N CYS A 72 -13.67 7.78 -11.73
CA CYS A 72 -14.08 8.19 -10.40
C CYS A 72 -15.60 8.16 -10.26
N ARG A 73 -16.11 7.38 -9.31
CA ARG A 73 -17.55 7.29 -9.03
C ARG A 73 -18.17 8.56 -8.44
N THR A 74 -17.34 9.50 -7.98
CA THR A 74 -17.80 10.77 -7.38
C THR A 74 -17.86 11.91 -8.40
N CYS A 75 -16.83 12.06 -9.24
CA CYS A 75 -16.73 13.20 -10.17
C CYS A 75 -16.70 12.83 -11.66
N GLY A 76 -16.72 11.53 -11.99
CA GLY A 76 -16.73 11.04 -13.38
C GLY A 76 -15.40 11.16 -14.12
N ARG A 77 -14.34 11.73 -13.53
CA ARG A 77 -13.03 11.84 -14.19
C ARG A 77 -12.27 10.51 -14.18
N GLU A 78 -11.56 10.23 -15.26
CA GLU A 78 -10.56 9.17 -15.29
C GLU A 78 -9.37 9.52 -14.41
N TYR A 79 -8.82 8.51 -13.71
CA TYR A 79 -7.63 8.64 -12.89
C TYR A 79 -6.88 7.31 -12.80
N VAL A 80 -5.60 7.41 -12.45
CA VAL A 80 -4.72 6.27 -12.15
C VAL A 80 -4.28 6.38 -10.69
N GLY A 81 -4.22 5.26 -9.98
CA GLY A 81 -3.79 5.21 -8.58
C GLY A 81 -4.94 5.01 -7.59
N TRP A 82 -4.64 4.99 -6.29
CA TRP A 82 -5.54 4.54 -5.21
C TRP A 82 -6.79 5.42 -5.02
N ASP A 83 -6.65 6.74 -5.05
CA ASP A 83 -7.74 7.69 -4.84
C ASP A 83 -7.78 8.73 -5.97
N CYS A 84 -8.95 9.30 -6.24
CA CYS A 84 -9.10 10.32 -7.25
C CYS A 84 -8.39 11.61 -6.80
N PRO A 85 -7.34 12.07 -7.52
CA PRO A 85 -6.55 13.22 -7.08
C PRO A 85 -7.38 14.50 -7.01
N HIS A 86 -8.32 14.67 -7.95
CA HIS A 86 -9.22 15.81 -7.97
C HIS A 86 -10.14 15.85 -6.74
N CYS A 87 -10.85 14.76 -6.45
CA CYS A 87 -11.72 14.69 -5.29
C CYS A 87 -10.95 14.80 -3.96
N ARG A 88 -9.74 14.24 -3.90
CA ARG A 88 -8.84 14.38 -2.74
C ARG A 88 -8.46 15.83 -2.50
N GLU A 89 -8.06 16.55 -3.55
CA GLU A 89 -7.70 17.97 -3.42
C GLU A 89 -8.89 18.84 -3.04
N VAL A 90 -10.06 18.62 -3.63
CA VAL A 90 -11.30 19.30 -3.24
C VAL A 90 -11.60 19.06 -1.75
N ARG A 91 -11.52 17.82 -1.27
CA ARG A 91 -11.72 17.50 0.16
C ARG A 91 -10.70 18.17 1.08
N ARG A 92 -9.44 18.25 0.66
CA ARG A 92 -8.37 18.95 1.40
C ARG A 92 -8.68 20.43 1.55
N ARG A 93 -9.01 21.10 0.45
CA ARG A 93 -9.41 22.52 0.44
C ARG A 93 -10.61 22.80 1.35
N LEU A 94 -11.64 21.94 1.30
CA LEU A 94 -12.82 22.06 2.17
C LEU A 94 -12.51 21.86 3.66
N ARG A 95 -11.43 21.14 4.01
CA ARG A 95 -10.98 20.94 5.39
C ARG A 95 -9.96 21.97 5.86
N GLY A 96 -9.61 22.96 5.03
CA GLY A 96 -8.64 24.01 5.38
C GLY A 96 -7.19 23.52 5.56
N ARG A 97 -6.78 22.44 4.87
CA ARG A 97 -5.40 21.89 4.86
C ARG A 97 -4.88 21.62 3.44
#